data_AF-A0AAD9ZLF5-F1
#
_entry.id   AF-A0AAD9ZLF5-F1
#
_cell.length_a   1.000
_cell.length_b   1.000
_cell.length_c   1.000
_cell.angle_alpha   90.00
_cell.angle_beta   90.00
_cell.angle_gamma   90.00
#
_symmetry.space_group_name_H-M   'P 1'
#
loop_
_entity.id
_entity.type
_entity.pdbx_description
1 polymer ?
#
loop_
_entity_poly.entity_id
_entity_poly.type
_entity_poly.pdbx_seq_one_letter_code
_entity_poly.pdbx_strand_id
1 'polypeptide(L)'
;MPSQADEEVHQLSYLQKHMGNILSLLSEPTEGEGEESLVLSMEGFEHLGFLLQFGDKGSEGIPLSQAAPFFANSDPDMPAVPVPAAQVHEWILQNIASALEHLTERVSAKENGPANASDQDVAMADACTNSIKVLTNSRGPSFIEGISKSSYVKQASDLKGSSVKVINCHDSVIYILAPLRYATIYGCSDTTIVLGAVGKAVRVEHCERVHVITAAKRICIANCRECVFFLGVNQRPLIVGDNHKLQVAPYNTFYSQLEEHMAEVGIVATTNRWNELLALGVVDPHDSLSHPAGVSDVQAESATHLDPDQFTNFLIPNWFGGESPGSTKVNPFPLPDAYMTSQQRNQKNLGEIKQLLKEAPLEENRKRELSSALHVYFKDWLYASGNIRQLYCLQGD
;
A
#
# COMPACT_ATOMS: atom_id res chain seq x y z
N MET A 1 9.59 11.23 -16.52
CA MET A 1 8.48 10.34 -16.14
C MET A 1 8.21 9.44 -17.32
N PRO A 2 8.06 8.12 -17.13
CA PRO A 2 7.65 7.23 -18.21
C PRO A 2 6.24 7.65 -18.69
N SER A 3 6.04 7.65 -20.00
CA SER A 3 4.74 7.92 -20.61
C SER A 3 3.80 6.73 -20.39
N GLN A 4 2.50 6.95 -20.56
CA GLN A 4 1.49 5.87 -20.50
C GLN A 4 1.79 4.75 -21.52
N ALA A 5 2.38 5.09 -22.67
CA ALA A 5 2.83 4.12 -23.66
C ALA A 5 4.03 3.29 -23.17
N ASP A 6 4.97 3.92 -22.43
CA ASP A 6 6.12 3.21 -21.86
C ASP A 6 5.68 2.19 -20.79
N GLU A 7 4.64 2.51 -20.03
CA GLU A 7 4.06 1.60 -19.03
C GLU A 7 3.35 0.40 -19.67
N GLU A 8 2.57 0.63 -20.74
CA GLU A 8 1.92 -0.43 -21.52
C GLU A 8 2.95 -1.37 -22.18
N VAL A 9 4.02 -0.81 -22.74
CA VAL A 9 5.13 -1.60 -23.31
C VAL A 9 5.80 -2.44 -22.22
N HIS A 10 5.99 -1.89 -21.01
CA HIS A 10 6.58 -2.62 -19.89
C HIS A 10 5.67 -3.77 -19.41
N GLN A 11 4.36 -3.53 -19.30
CA GLN A 11 3.38 -4.55 -18.90
C GLN A 11 3.30 -5.70 -19.93
N LEU A 12 3.26 -5.37 -21.22
CA LEU A 12 3.25 -6.37 -22.30
C LEU A 12 4.57 -7.17 -22.34
N SER A 13 5.71 -6.53 -22.12
CA SER A 13 7.02 -7.20 -22.03
C SER A 13 7.10 -8.15 -20.83
N TYR A 14 6.52 -7.76 -19.69
CA TYR A 14 6.41 -8.62 -18.52
C TYR A 14 5.56 -9.86 -18.81
N LEU A 15 4.38 -9.68 -19.41
CA LEU A 15 3.51 -10.78 -19.79
C LEU A 15 4.19 -11.71 -20.80
N GLN A 16 4.89 -11.17 -21.80
CA GLN A 16 5.65 -11.95 -22.79
C GLN A 16 6.68 -12.88 -22.12
N LYS A 17 7.37 -12.39 -21.08
CA LYS A 17 8.41 -13.17 -20.36
C LYS A 17 7.83 -14.25 -19.45
N HIS A 18 6.64 -14.03 -18.90
CA HIS A 18 6.09 -14.86 -17.83
C HIS A 18 4.86 -15.69 -18.23
N MET A 19 4.37 -15.57 -19.48
CA MET A 19 3.16 -16.25 -19.94
C MET A 19 3.24 -17.78 -19.84
N GLY A 20 4.40 -18.38 -20.15
CA GLY A 20 4.59 -19.83 -20.02
C GLY A 20 4.36 -20.35 -18.60
N ASN A 21 4.82 -19.61 -17.58
CA ASN A 21 4.61 -19.97 -16.18
C ASN A 21 3.13 -19.81 -15.77
N ILE A 22 2.47 -18.76 -16.27
CA ILE A 22 1.05 -18.49 -15.98
C ILE A 22 0.19 -19.60 -16.59
N LEU A 23 0.47 -20.00 -17.84
CA LEU A 23 -0.26 -21.09 -18.49
C LEU A 23 -0.02 -22.43 -17.81
N SER A 24 1.21 -22.71 -17.35
CA SER A 24 1.49 -23.93 -16.58
C SER A 24 0.68 -24.05 -15.28
N LEU A 25 0.30 -22.92 -14.66
CA LEU A 25 -0.53 -22.91 -13.46
C LEU A 25 -2.03 -23.14 -13.76
N LEU A 26 -2.46 -22.81 -14.97
CA LEU A 26 -3.87 -22.90 -15.39
C LEU A 26 -4.15 -24.19 -16.18
N SER A 27 -3.11 -24.84 -16.70
CA SER A 27 -3.21 -26.06 -17.48
C SER A 27 -3.33 -27.31 -16.62
N GLU A 28 -4.11 -28.27 -17.09
CA GLU A 28 -4.28 -29.58 -16.49
C GLU A 28 -3.41 -30.63 -17.21
N PRO A 29 -2.75 -31.55 -16.49
CA PRO A 29 -2.00 -32.63 -17.11
C PRO A 29 -2.96 -33.66 -17.73
N THR A 30 -2.64 -34.14 -18.92
CA THR A 30 -3.38 -35.25 -19.55
C THR A 30 -2.69 -36.58 -19.30
N GLU A 31 -3.45 -37.60 -18.88
CA GLU A 31 -2.94 -38.96 -18.72
C GLU A 31 -2.81 -39.64 -20.10
N GLY A 32 -1.60 -39.64 -20.66
CA GLY A 32 -1.27 -40.33 -21.92
C GLY A 32 0.20 -40.77 -21.94
N GLU A 33 0.47 -41.94 -22.53
CA GLU A 33 1.82 -42.52 -22.60
C GLU A 33 2.75 -41.67 -23.50
N GLY A 34 3.58 -40.83 -22.87
CA GLY A 34 4.71 -40.14 -23.50
C GLY A 34 4.55 -38.62 -23.58
N GLU A 35 5.34 -37.92 -22.76
CA GLU A 35 5.36 -36.46 -22.54
C GLU A 35 4.11 -35.90 -21.83
N GLU A 36 4.30 -35.23 -20.69
CA GLU A 36 3.24 -34.53 -19.94
C GLU A 36 2.64 -33.41 -20.80
N SER A 37 1.63 -33.74 -21.61
CA SER A 37 0.97 -32.74 -22.45
C SER A 37 -0.03 -31.95 -21.61
N LEU A 38 0.30 -30.68 -21.37
CA LEU A 38 -0.54 -29.74 -20.63
C LEU A 38 -1.64 -29.21 -21.55
N VAL A 39 -2.90 -29.33 -21.12
CA VAL A 39 -4.06 -28.81 -21.83
C VAL A 39 -4.77 -27.74 -21.01
N LEU A 40 -5.39 -26.79 -21.69
CA LEU A 40 -6.12 -25.69 -21.09
C LEU A 40 -7.61 -25.85 -21.37
N SER A 41 -8.41 -25.86 -20.32
CA SER A 41 -9.88 -25.84 -20.42
C SER A 41 -10.39 -24.46 -20.83
N MET A 42 -11.61 -24.38 -21.35
CA MET A 42 -12.25 -23.10 -21.68
C MET A 42 -12.35 -22.18 -20.45
N GLU A 43 -12.63 -22.76 -19.27
CA GLU A 43 -12.66 -22.02 -18.01
C GLU A 43 -11.28 -21.51 -17.63
N GLY A 44 -10.23 -22.34 -17.70
CA GLY A 44 -8.84 -21.91 -17.46
C GLY A 44 -8.38 -20.81 -18.42
N PHE A 45 -8.85 -20.85 -19.67
CA PHE A 45 -8.59 -19.81 -20.66
C PHE A 45 -9.30 -18.48 -20.32
N GLU A 46 -10.57 -18.49 -19.92
CA GLU A 46 -11.29 -17.28 -19.51
C GLU A 46 -10.66 -16.57 -18.30
N HIS A 47 -9.98 -17.31 -17.40
CA HIS A 47 -9.24 -16.72 -16.29
C HIS A 47 -8.08 -15.82 -16.75
N LEU A 48 -7.55 -16.01 -17.97
CA LEU A 48 -6.57 -15.09 -18.54
C LEU A 48 -7.18 -13.72 -18.87
N GLY A 49 -8.50 -13.61 -18.97
CA GLY A 49 -9.22 -12.34 -19.12
C GLY A 49 -9.04 -11.37 -17.96
N PHE A 50 -8.56 -11.83 -16.79
CA PHE A 50 -8.14 -10.95 -15.69
C PHE A 50 -6.80 -10.23 -15.95
N LEU A 51 -5.97 -10.78 -16.83
CA LEU A 51 -4.64 -10.27 -17.17
C LEU A 51 -4.59 -9.65 -18.57
N LEU A 52 -5.40 -10.16 -19.49
CA LEU A 52 -5.42 -9.80 -20.90
C LEU A 52 -6.80 -9.26 -21.27
N GLN A 53 -6.82 -8.05 -21.85
CA GLN A 53 -8.03 -7.47 -22.43
C GLN A 53 -7.83 -7.24 -23.93
N PHE A 54 -8.77 -7.70 -24.74
CA PHE A 54 -8.79 -7.48 -26.18
C PHE A 54 -9.81 -6.37 -26.51
N GLY A 55 -9.35 -5.30 -27.15
CA GLY A 55 -10.18 -4.14 -27.53
C GLY A 55 -9.50 -2.79 -27.27
N ASP A 56 -10.03 -1.71 -27.86
CA ASP A 56 -9.53 -0.35 -27.58
C ASP A 56 -10.05 0.16 -26.23
N LYS A 57 -9.32 1.08 -25.60
CA LYS A 57 -9.68 1.58 -24.26
C LYS A 57 -11.06 2.26 -24.30
N GLY A 58 -12.08 1.59 -23.77
CA GLY A 58 -13.44 2.14 -23.60
C GLY A 58 -14.56 1.37 -24.32
N SER A 59 -14.27 0.33 -25.11
CA SER A 59 -15.29 -0.58 -25.62
C SER A 59 -15.64 -1.68 -24.59
N GLU A 60 -16.89 -2.16 -24.59
CA GLU A 60 -17.27 -3.39 -23.87
C GLU A 60 -16.28 -4.51 -24.27
N GLY A 61 -15.53 -5.03 -23.30
CA GLY A 61 -14.47 -6.00 -23.56
C GLY A 61 -15.06 -7.27 -24.18
N ILE A 62 -14.45 -7.73 -25.28
CA ILE A 62 -14.85 -8.99 -25.92
C ILE A 62 -14.31 -10.13 -25.04
N PRO A 63 -15.14 -11.12 -24.66
CA PRO A 63 -14.69 -12.30 -23.93
C PRO A 63 -13.54 -13.00 -24.66
N LEU A 64 -12.55 -13.51 -23.91
CA LEU A 64 -11.33 -14.05 -24.51
C LEU A 64 -11.63 -15.27 -25.41
N SER A 65 -12.61 -16.10 -25.02
CA SER A 65 -13.11 -17.23 -25.83
C SER A 65 -13.69 -16.82 -27.17
N GLN A 66 -14.21 -15.60 -27.32
CA GLN A 66 -14.76 -15.09 -28.59
C GLN A 66 -13.67 -14.49 -29.48
N ALA A 67 -12.56 -14.03 -28.89
CA ALA A 67 -11.41 -13.50 -29.62
C ALA A 67 -10.47 -14.61 -30.14
N ALA A 68 -10.49 -15.79 -29.49
CA ALA A 68 -9.58 -16.89 -29.81
C ALA A 68 -10.20 -17.90 -30.79
N PRO A 69 -9.40 -18.46 -31.72
CA PRO A 69 -9.88 -19.41 -32.72
C PRO A 69 -10.07 -20.84 -32.16
N PHE A 70 -9.68 -21.11 -30.91
CA PHE A 70 -9.52 -22.47 -30.38
C PHE A 70 -10.81 -23.09 -29.82
N PHE A 71 -11.72 -22.25 -29.33
CA PHE A 71 -13.00 -22.68 -28.73
C PHE A 71 -14.20 -22.38 -29.62
N ALA A 72 -13.96 -21.82 -30.81
CA ALA A 72 -14.98 -21.53 -31.80
C ALA A 72 -15.38 -22.81 -32.55
N ASN A 73 -16.25 -23.60 -31.92
CA ASN A 73 -17.21 -24.56 -32.50
C ASN A 73 -17.68 -25.47 -31.38
N SER A 74 -18.78 -25.13 -30.71
CA SER A 74 -19.44 -26.06 -29.80
C SER A 74 -20.93 -25.98 -30.03
N ASP A 75 -21.45 -27.09 -30.56
CA ASP A 75 -22.83 -27.48 -30.39
C ASP A 75 -23.22 -27.23 -28.91
N PRO A 76 -24.31 -26.50 -28.61
CA PRO A 76 -24.70 -26.15 -27.25
C PRO A 76 -24.86 -27.34 -26.30
N ASP A 77 -24.96 -28.57 -26.83
CA ASP A 77 -25.08 -29.81 -26.07
C ASP A 77 -23.72 -30.54 -25.85
N MET A 78 -22.58 -30.01 -26.30
CA MET A 78 -21.27 -30.67 -26.18
C MET A 78 -20.20 -29.76 -25.53
N PRO A 79 -19.52 -30.19 -24.45
CA PRO A 79 -18.52 -29.37 -23.78
C PRO A 79 -17.30 -29.10 -24.67
N ALA A 80 -16.75 -27.89 -24.57
CA ALA A 80 -15.60 -27.45 -25.35
C ALA A 80 -14.37 -28.34 -25.08
N VAL A 81 -13.72 -28.80 -26.15
CA VAL A 81 -12.55 -29.68 -26.06
C VAL A 81 -11.36 -28.90 -25.50
N PRO A 82 -10.63 -29.42 -24.49
CA PRO A 82 -9.41 -28.79 -23.99
C PRO A 82 -8.35 -28.60 -25.08
N VAL A 83 -7.68 -27.46 -25.06
CA VAL A 83 -6.72 -27.05 -26.11
C VAL A 83 -5.30 -27.19 -25.58
N PRO A 84 -4.32 -27.66 -26.38
CA PRO A 84 -2.93 -27.75 -25.92
C PRO A 84 -2.39 -26.40 -25.44
N ALA A 85 -1.79 -26.37 -24.24
CA ALA A 85 -1.26 -25.14 -23.63
C ALA A 85 -0.17 -24.48 -24.50
N ALA A 86 0.60 -25.28 -25.25
CA ALA A 86 1.60 -24.79 -26.19
C ALA A 86 0.97 -23.95 -27.33
N GLN A 87 -0.20 -24.36 -27.84
CA GLN A 87 -0.91 -23.66 -28.89
C GLN A 87 -1.48 -22.32 -28.38
N VAL A 88 -2.00 -22.32 -27.16
CA VAL A 88 -2.47 -21.09 -26.48
C VAL A 88 -1.30 -20.14 -26.21
N HIS A 89 -0.17 -20.67 -25.75
CA HIS A 89 1.05 -19.89 -25.48
C HIS A 89 1.55 -19.16 -26.73
N GLU A 90 1.68 -19.86 -27.85
CA GLU A 90 2.13 -19.28 -29.12
C GLU A 90 1.17 -18.18 -29.61
N TRP A 91 -0.14 -18.41 -29.51
CA TRP A 91 -1.13 -17.42 -29.92
C TRP A 91 -1.10 -16.15 -29.06
N ILE A 92 -0.98 -16.28 -27.74
CA ILE A 92 -0.89 -15.12 -26.85
C ILE A 92 0.39 -14.33 -27.15
N LEU A 93 1.53 -15.00 -27.33
CA LEU A 93 2.79 -14.33 -27.67
C LEU A 93 2.70 -13.58 -28.99
N GLN A 94 2.04 -14.14 -30.00
CA GLN A 94 1.82 -13.48 -31.29
C GLN A 94 0.97 -12.20 -31.16
N ASN A 95 -0.07 -12.23 -30.32
CA ASN A 95 -0.90 -11.06 -30.05
C ASN A 95 -0.15 -9.97 -29.27
N ILE A 96 0.66 -10.37 -28.28
CA ILE A 96 1.51 -9.43 -27.53
C ILE A 96 2.54 -8.77 -28.46
N ALA A 97 3.18 -9.55 -29.35
CA ALA A 97 4.12 -9.02 -30.34
C ALA A 97 3.45 -8.01 -31.29
N SER A 98 2.26 -8.34 -31.81
CA SER A 98 1.49 -7.43 -32.68
C SER A 98 1.06 -6.14 -31.96
N ALA A 99 0.70 -6.22 -30.68
CA ALA A 99 0.36 -5.06 -29.87
C ALA A 99 1.58 -4.15 -29.63
N LEU A 100 2.75 -4.73 -29.36
CA LEU A 100 4.01 -4.00 -29.18
C LEU A 100 4.45 -3.28 -30.47
N GLU A 101 4.26 -3.92 -31.63
CA GLU A 101 4.53 -3.29 -32.95
C GLU A 101 3.61 -2.09 -33.19
N HIS A 102 2.31 -2.24 -32.94
CA HIS A 102 1.33 -1.16 -33.13
C HIS A 102 1.54 0.03 -32.16
N LEU A 103 1.99 -0.23 -30.93
CA LEU A 103 2.37 0.83 -29.99
C LEU A 103 3.62 1.58 -30.47
N THR A 104 4.59 0.86 -31.03
CA THR A 104 5.81 1.46 -31.59
C THR A 104 5.50 2.35 -32.80
N GLU A 105 4.58 1.93 -33.68
CA GLU A 105 4.11 2.73 -34.82
C GLU A 105 3.35 4.00 -34.38
N ARG A 106 2.48 3.92 -33.36
CA ARG A 106 1.76 5.09 -32.82
C ARG A 106 2.69 6.12 -32.17
N VAL A 107 3.78 5.68 -31.55
CA VAL A 107 4.80 6.57 -30.97
C VAL A 107 5.62 7.24 -32.08
N SER A 108 5.96 6.52 -33.15
CA SER A 108 6.71 7.07 -34.29
C SER A 108 5.89 8.01 -35.17
N ALA A 109 4.58 7.79 -35.34
CA ALA A 109 3.72 8.64 -36.17
C ALA A 109 3.49 10.05 -35.60
N LYS A 110 3.75 10.24 -34.29
CA LYS A 110 3.63 11.54 -33.61
C LYS A 110 4.85 12.45 -33.82
N GLU A 111 5.94 11.95 -34.39
CA GLU A 111 7.18 12.72 -34.57
C GLU A 111 7.39 13.25 -36.00
N ASN A 112 6.59 12.82 -36.99
CA ASN A 112 6.73 13.29 -38.39
C ASN A 112 5.37 13.44 -39.12
N GLY A 113 4.74 14.62 -39.05
CA GLY A 113 3.63 15.01 -39.96
C GLY A 113 2.78 16.18 -39.46
N PRO A 114 2.36 17.15 -40.32
CA PRO A 114 1.78 18.42 -39.88
C PRO A 114 0.31 18.31 -39.45
N ALA A 115 -0.08 19.21 -38.54
CA ALA A 115 -1.45 19.39 -38.05
C ALA A 115 -2.46 19.67 -39.19
N ASN A 116 -3.57 18.92 -39.20
CA ASN A 116 -4.88 19.29 -39.75
C ASN A 116 -5.91 18.32 -39.14
N ALA A 117 -6.88 18.77 -38.35
CA ALA A 117 -8.11 19.48 -38.73
C ALA A 117 -9.22 18.53 -39.23
N SER A 118 -10.16 18.23 -38.35
CA SER A 118 -11.61 18.04 -38.61
C SER A 118 -12.29 17.90 -37.24
N ASP A 119 -12.79 18.98 -36.63
CA ASP A 119 -14.18 19.47 -36.74
C ASP A 119 -15.23 18.38 -36.56
N GLN A 120 -15.87 18.38 -35.39
CA GLN A 120 -17.31 18.09 -35.25
C GLN A 120 -17.88 18.83 -34.03
N ASP A 121 -18.52 19.94 -34.39
CA ASP A 121 -19.50 20.82 -33.75
C ASP A 121 -19.93 20.63 -32.28
N VAL A 122 -19.82 21.76 -31.58
CA VAL A 122 -20.46 22.09 -30.31
C VAL A 122 -21.90 22.54 -30.55
N ALA A 123 -22.87 21.84 -29.97
CA ALA A 123 -24.23 22.36 -29.79
C ALA A 123 -24.54 22.49 -28.29
N MET A 124 -24.69 23.73 -27.84
CA MET A 124 -25.13 24.13 -26.51
C MET A 124 -26.65 23.97 -26.37
N ALA A 125 -27.10 23.30 -25.30
CA ALA A 125 -28.45 23.45 -24.76
C ALA A 125 -28.46 23.24 -23.24
N ASP A 126 -28.86 24.28 -22.52
CA ASP A 126 -29.18 24.30 -21.09
C ASP A 126 -30.47 23.51 -20.80
N ALA A 127 -30.50 22.77 -19.68
CA ALA A 127 -31.51 22.85 -18.62
C ALA A 127 -31.58 21.59 -17.75
N CYS A 128 -31.31 21.79 -16.45
CA CYS A 128 -31.93 21.20 -15.26
C CYS A 128 -32.34 19.71 -15.19
N THR A 129 -31.82 19.10 -14.11
CA THR A 129 -32.44 18.10 -13.23
C THR A 129 -32.82 16.74 -13.83
N ASN A 130 -31.98 15.74 -13.56
CA ASN A 130 -32.49 14.53 -12.92
C ASN A 130 -31.43 13.84 -12.07
N SER A 131 -31.70 13.83 -10.76
CA SER A 131 -31.11 12.94 -9.78
C SER A 131 -31.34 11.49 -10.22
N ILE A 132 -30.33 10.87 -10.81
CA ILE A 132 -30.19 9.41 -10.78
C ILE A 132 -29.00 9.14 -9.86
N LYS A 133 -29.32 8.80 -8.62
CA LYS A 133 -28.43 8.13 -7.68
C LYS A 133 -28.00 6.81 -8.33
N VAL A 134 -26.93 6.84 -9.13
CA VAL A 134 -26.18 5.63 -9.41
C VAL A 134 -25.31 5.41 -8.17
N LEU A 135 -25.82 4.61 -7.24
CA LEU A 135 -25.03 3.93 -6.23
C LEU A 135 -24.05 3.01 -6.96
N THR A 136 -22.98 3.58 -7.51
CA THR A 136 -21.80 2.81 -7.92
C THR A 136 -21.09 2.42 -6.63
N ASN A 137 -21.59 1.36 -6.01
CA ASN A 137 -20.86 0.64 -4.98
C ASN A 137 -19.70 -0.07 -5.69
N SER A 138 -18.70 0.71 -6.12
CA SER A 138 -17.44 0.21 -6.65
C SER A 138 -16.73 -0.49 -5.48
N ARG A 139 -16.94 -1.80 -5.37
CA ARG A 139 -16.37 -2.68 -4.33
C ARG A 139 -14.86 -2.93 -4.56
N GLY A 140 -14.14 -1.99 -5.16
CA GLY A 140 -12.70 -2.06 -5.36
C GLY A 140 -11.95 -1.44 -4.17
N PRO A 141 -10.66 -1.73 -4.01
CA PRO A 141 -9.84 -0.97 -3.07
C PRO A 141 -9.65 0.47 -3.53
N SER A 142 -9.59 1.40 -2.59
CA SER A 142 -9.14 2.77 -2.84
C SER A 142 -7.62 2.77 -2.99
N PHE A 143 -7.12 3.39 -4.05
CA PHE A 143 -5.68 3.49 -4.33
C PHE A 143 -5.16 4.88 -3.99
N ILE A 144 -4.03 4.91 -3.30
CA ILE A 144 -3.26 6.12 -2.99
C ILE A 144 -1.86 5.82 -3.52
N GLU A 145 -1.52 6.39 -4.67
CA GLU A 145 -0.30 6.04 -5.39
C GLU A 145 0.52 7.28 -5.75
N GLY A 146 1.85 7.14 -5.68
CA GLY A 146 2.79 8.13 -6.21
C GLY A 146 2.83 9.45 -5.43
N ILE A 147 2.36 9.46 -4.18
CA ILE A 147 2.44 10.66 -3.33
C ILE A 147 3.90 10.92 -2.98
N SER A 148 4.36 12.13 -3.28
CA SER A 148 5.74 12.56 -3.13
C SER A 148 5.83 13.90 -2.42
N LYS A 149 6.77 14.04 -1.48
CA LYS A 149 7.15 15.33 -0.83
C LYS A 149 5.96 16.14 -0.31
N SER A 150 4.88 15.46 0.05
CA SER A 150 3.61 16.08 0.41
C SER A 150 2.94 15.29 1.53
N SER A 151 1.90 15.88 2.09
CA SER A 151 1.12 15.25 3.14
C SER A 151 -0.31 15.08 2.67
N TYR A 152 -0.87 13.88 2.89
CA TYR A 152 -2.14 13.45 2.30
C TYR A 152 -3.05 12.91 3.38
N VAL A 153 -4.32 13.34 3.40
CA VAL A 153 -5.29 12.95 4.41
C VAL A 153 -6.55 12.40 3.74
N LYS A 154 -7.03 11.26 4.23
CA LYS A 154 -8.27 10.60 3.82
C LYS A 154 -9.12 10.23 5.03
N GLN A 155 -10.39 10.60 5.01
CA GLN A 155 -11.39 10.18 5.97
C GLN A 155 -12.28 9.05 5.42
N ALA A 156 -13.12 8.48 6.27
CA ALA A 156 -14.07 7.43 5.88
C ALA A 156 -14.98 7.82 4.70
N SER A 157 -15.38 9.09 4.62
CA SER A 157 -16.19 9.65 3.51
C SER A 157 -15.47 9.64 2.16
N ASP A 158 -14.13 9.66 2.17
CA ASP A 158 -13.33 9.88 0.97
C ASP A 158 -12.91 8.58 0.28
N LEU A 159 -13.23 7.45 0.89
CA LEU A 159 -12.83 6.12 0.44
C LEU A 159 -13.99 5.45 -0.30
N LYS A 160 -13.68 4.96 -1.50
CA LYS A 160 -14.56 4.10 -2.28
C LYS A 160 -14.30 2.67 -1.80
N GLY A 161 -15.01 2.25 -0.75
CA GLY A 161 -14.92 0.90 -0.20
C GLY A 161 -14.14 0.80 1.13
N SER A 162 -14.01 -0.44 1.61
CA SER A 162 -13.44 -0.75 2.93
C SER A 162 -12.01 -1.30 2.85
N SER A 163 -11.31 -1.08 1.74
CA SER A 163 -9.92 -1.51 1.59
C SER A 163 -9.09 -0.43 0.92
N VAL A 164 -7.85 -0.27 1.35
CA VAL A 164 -6.94 0.75 0.82
C VAL A 164 -5.60 0.14 0.41
N LYS A 165 -5.04 0.65 -0.67
CA LYS A 165 -3.68 0.34 -1.12
C LYS A 165 -2.88 1.64 -1.22
N VAL A 166 -1.79 1.72 -0.47
CA VAL A 166 -0.81 2.81 -0.53
C VAL A 166 0.41 2.29 -1.27
N ILE A 167 0.71 2.88 -2.42
CA ILE A 167 1.68 2.32 -3.38
C ILE A 167 2.68 3.39 -3.82
N ASN A 168 3.97 3.07 -3.85
CA ASN A 168 5.02 3.91 -4.45
C ASN A 168 5.08 5.36 -3.91
N CYS A 169 4.72 5.55 -2.63
CA CYS A 169 4.76 6.85 -1.97
C CYS A 169 6.14 7.09 -1.35
N HIS A 170 6.67 8.30 -1.50
CA HIS A 170 8.01 8.64 -1.03
C HIS A 170 8.08 10.02 -0.39
N ASP A 171 8.97 10.20 0.61
CA ASP A 171 9.17 11.49 1.27
C ASP A 171 7.88 12.17 1.77
N SER A 172 6.90 11.38 2.26
CA SER A 172 5.53 11.87 2.47
C SER A 172 4.98 11.53 3.84
N VAL A 173 3.86 12.16 4.21
CA VAL A 173 3.08 11.78 5.40
C VAL A 173 1.63 11.51 5.01
N ILE A 174 1.17 10.28 5.20
CA ILE A 174 -0.13 9.82 4.72
C ILE A 174 -1.00 9.42 5.90
N TYR A 175 -2.17 10.02 6.00
CA TYR A 175 -3.15 9.78 7.05
C TYR A 175 -4.41 9.18 6.43
N ILE A 176 -4.77 7.97 6.83
CA ILE A 176 -5.98 7.27 6.38
C ILE A 176 -6.82 6.99 7.61
N LEU A 177 -7.62 7.98 8.02
CA LEU A 177 -8.38 7.98 9.27
C LEU A 177 -9.78 7.42 9.06
N ALA A 178 -9.85 6.11 8.78
CA ALA A 178 -11.10 5.42 8.43
C ALA A 178 -11.14 3.99 8.98
N PRO A 179 -12.34 3.41 9.17
CA PRO A 179 -12.50 1.98 9.41
C PRO A 179 -12.25 1.21 8.12
N LEU A 180 -11.34 0.25 8.17
CA LEU A 180 -10.92 -0.55 7.02
C LEU A 180 -11.08 -2.04 7.32
N ARG A 181 -11.36 -2.83 6.30
CA ARG A 181 -11.25 -4.30 6.34
C ARG A 181 -9.82 -4.73 6.04
N TYR A 182 -9.22 -4.17 4.99
CA TYR A 182 -7.86 -4.51 4.55
C TYR A 182 -7.06 -3.26 4.21
N ALA A 183 -5.77 -3.27 4.52
CA ALA A 183 -4.84 -2.25 4.04
C ALA A 183 -3.59 -2.90 3.47
N THR A 184 -3.06 -2.36 2.38
CA THR A 184 -1.79 -2.78 1.80
C THR A 184 -0.90 -1.57 1.63
N ILE A 185 0.34 -1.65 2.08
CA ILE A 185 1.38 -0.65 1.89
C ILE A 185 2.48 -1.33 1.07
N TYR A 186 2.81 -0.77 -0.09
CA TYR A 186 3.74 -1.39 -1.03
C TYR A 186 4.70 -0.35 -1.61
N GLY A 187 6.00 -0.66 -1.68
CA GLY A 187 6.95 0.16 -2.42
C GLY A 187 7.16 1.57 -1.86
N CYS A 188 6.87 1.81 -0.58
CA CYS A 188 6.96 3.15 0.02
C CYS A 188 8.35 3.39 0.64
N SER A 189 8.84 4.63 0.55
CA SER A 189 10.15 5.03 1.10
C SER A 189 10.11 6.34 1.88
N ASP A 190 10.87 6.47 2.96
CA ASP A 190 11.00 7.74 3.72
C ASP A 190 9.66 8.39 4.09
N THR A 191 8.65 7.55 4.37
CA THR A 191 7.24 7.97 4.50
C THR A 191 6.70 7.57 5.87
N THR A 192 5.89 8.45 6.46
CA THR A 192 5.10 8.12 7.65
C THR A 192 3.65 7.85 7.25
N ILE A 193 3.14 6.67 7.59
CA ILE A 193 1.79 6.22 7.20
C ILE A 193 0.99 5.90 8.46
N VAL A 194 -0.08 6.66 8.67
CA VAL A 194 -1.03 6.45 9.76
C VAL A 194 -2.28 5.82 9.19
N LEU A 195 -2.59 4.60 9.64
CA LEU A 195 -3.81 3.89 9.29
C LEU A 195 -4.80 3.92 10.46
N GLY A 196 -6.07 4.11 10.14
CA GLY A 196 -7.18 3.88 11.04
C GLY A 196 -7.34 2.41 11.43
N ALA A 197 -8.49 2.05 11.99
CA ALA A 197 -8.71 0.71 12.50
C ALA A 197 -8.93 -0.29 11.35
N VAL A 198 -8.15 -1.38 11.32
CA VAL A 198 -8.18 -2.39 10.25
C VAL A 198 -8.64 -3.76 10.76
N GLY A 199 -9.88 -4.14 10.46
CA GLY A 199 -10.56 -5.29 11.06
C GLY A 199 -10.07 -6.68 10.64
N LYS A 200 -9.42 -6.83 9.48
CA LYS A 200 -8.97 -8.15 9.00
C LYS A 200 -7.44 -8.26 8.93
N ALA A 201 -6.79 -7.51 8.04
CA ALA A 201 -5.35 -7.61 7.88
C ALA A 201 -4.73 -6.36 7.26
N VAL A 202 -3.54 -6.02 7.75
CA VAL A 202 -2.61 -5.06 7.14
C VAL A 202 -1.45 -5.84 6.53
N ARG A 203 -1.04 -5.49 5.31
CA ARG A 203 0.15 -6.04 4.66
C ARG A 203 1.10 -4.91 4.29
N VAL A 204 2.37 -5.04 4.69
CA VAL A 204 3.42 -4.07 4.38
C VAL A 204 4.54 -4.81 3.65
N GLU A 205 4.83 -4.38 2.42
CA GLU A 205 5.73 -5.08 1.52
C GLU A 205 6.69 -4.10 0.81
N HIS A 206 7.96 -4.49 0.65
CA HIS A 206 8.94 -3.74 -0.15
C HIS A 206 9.06 -2.26 0.26
N CYS A 207 9.14 -1.98 1.57
CA CYS A 207 9.20 -0.62 2.11
C CYS A 207 10.55 -0.34 2.77
N GLU A 208 11.05 0.89 2.67
CA GLU A 208 12.35 1.32 3.19
C GLU A 208 12.24 2.62 4.01
N ARG A 209 12.78 2.65 5.24
CA ARG A 209 12.71 3.83 6.13
C ARG A 209 11.27 4.37 6.30
N VAL A 210 10.31 3.46 6.43
CA VAL A 210 8.88 3.80 6.61
C VAL A 210 8.49 3.68 8.08
N HIS A 211 7.72 4.64 8.57
CA HIS A 211 7.03 4.58 9.85
C HIS A 211 5.57 4.22 9.63
N VAL A 212 5.13 3.03 10.08
CA VAL A 212 3.73 2.61 9.97
C VAL A 212 3.09 2.60 11.35
N ILE A 213 2.01 3.36 11.50
CA ILE A 213 1.23 3.41 12.74
C ILE A 213 -0.17 2.84 12.44
N THR A 214 -0.53 1.72 13.06
CA THR A 214 -1.80 1.05 12.76
C THR A 214 -2.40 0.26 13.93
N ALA A 215 -3.73 0.33 14.04
CA ALA A 215 -4.53 -0.56 14.87
C ALA A 215 -5.18 -1.62 13.98
N ALA A 216 -4.86 -2.90 14.16
CA ALA A 216 -5.28 -3.94 13.23
C ALA A 216 -5.53 -5.30 13.88
N LYS A 217 -6.34 -6.15 13.27
CA LYS A 217 -6.54 -7.51 13.79
C LYS A 217 -5.30 -8.38 13.59
N ARG A 218 -4.66 -8.23 12.42
CA ARG A 218 -3.46 -8.96 11.98
C ARG A 218 -2.60 -8.02 11.14
N ILE A 219 -1.29 -8.21 11.21
CA ILE A 219 -0.33 -7.54 10.31
C ILE A 219 0.69 -8.55 9.78
N CYS A 220 1.01 -8.42 8.50
CA CYS A 220 2.09 -9.14 7.82
C CYS A 220 3.09 -8.11 7.27
N ILE A 221 4.36 -8.29 7.59
CA ILE A 221 5.46 -7.42 7.17
C ILE A 221 6.44 -8.29 6.38
N ALA A 222 6.77 -7.87 5.17
CA ALA A 222 7.71 -8.60 4.34
C ALA A 222 8.59 -7.69 3.50
N ASN A 223 9.84 -8.13 3.29
CA ASN A 223 10.81 -7.44 2.43
C ASN A 223 10.98 -5.96 2.81
N CYS A 224 11.00 -5.63 4.11
CA CYS A 224 11.12 -4.26 4.60
C CYS A 224 12.51 -3.98 5.16
N ARG A 225 12.97 -2.72 5.07
CA ARG A 225 14.28 -2.29 5.55
C ARG A 225 14.22 -1.00 6.37
N GLU A 226 14.83 -1.01 7.54
CA GLU A 226 14.98 0.17 8.41
C GLU A 226 13.61 0.83 8.74
N CYS A 227 12.55 0.01 8.85
CA CYS A 227 11.19 0.48 9.14
C CYS A 227 10.86 0.36 10.63
N VAL A 228 9.99 1.26 11.11
CA VAL A 228 9.47 1.25 12.48
C VAL A 228 7.95 1.07 12.45
N PHE A 229 7.44 0.12 13.21
CA PHE A 229 6.02 -0.22 13.27
C PHE A 229 5.45 0.04 14.66
N PHE A 230 4.48 0.96 14.76
CA PHE A 230 3.74 1.25 15.99
C PHE A 230 2.39 0.53 15.93
N LEU A 231 2.25 -0.54 16.71
CA LEU A 231 1.23 -1.55 16.49
C LEU A 231 0.24 -1.66 17.65
N GLY A 232 -1.04 -1.65 17.31
CA GLY A 232 -2.15 -2.04 18.18
C GLY A 232 -2.82 -3.26 17.60
N VAL A 233 -2.28 -4.45 17.87
CA VAL A 233 -2.69 -5.68 17.17
C VAL A 233 -3.27 -6.76 18.07
N ASN A 234 -4.40 -7.35 17.66
CA ASN A 234 -5.03 -8.42 18.44
C ASN A 234 -4.38 -9.80 18.25
N GLN A 235 -3.57 -9.97 17.20
CA GLN A 235 -2.81 -11.17 16.91
C GLN A 235 -1.34 -10.85 16.70
N ARG A 236 -0.49 -11.84 16.92
CA ARG A 236 0.96 -11.76 16.70
C ARG A 236 1.32 -11.22 15.31
N PRO A 237 2.17 -10.17 15.20
CA PRO A 237 2.73 -9.73 13.93
C PRO A 237 3.46 -10.86 13.22
N LEU A 238 3.24 -10.98 11.91
CA LEU A 238 3.94 -11.94 11.05
C LEU A 238 5.06 -11.23 10.29
N ILE A 239 6.28 -11.71 10.41
CA ILE A 239 7.46 -11.22 9.68
C ILE A 239 7.89 -12.30 8.69
N VAL A 240 7.95 -11.99 7.38
CA VAL A 240 8.24 -12.96 6.31
C VAL A 240 9.25 -12.36 5.33
N GLY A 241 10.11 -13.20 4.73
CA GLY A 241 11.04 -12.76 3.70
C GLY A 241 12.24 -12.00 4.25
N ASP A 242 12.89 -11.21 3.39
CA ASP A 242 14.18 -10.57 3.71
C ASP A 242 13.96 -9.21 4.37
N ASN A 243 14.02 -9.18 5.69
CA ASN A 243 13.80 -7.97 6.47
C ASN A 243 15.08 -7.55 7.18
N HIS A 244 15.37 -6.25 7.18
CA HIS A 244 16.60 -5.72 7.78
C HIS A 244 16.30 -4.55 8.73
N LYS A 245 16.87 -4.57 9.95
CA LYS A 245 16.74 -3.50 10.95
C LYS A 245 15.31 -3.03 11.21
N LEU A 246 14.37 -3.97 11.34
CA LEU A 246 13.00 -3.63 11.70
C LEU A 246 12.89 -3.34 13.20
N GLN A 247 12.07 -2.34 13.54
CA GLN A 247 11.71 -2.02 14.91
C GLN A 247 10.20 -2.09 15.11
N VAL A 248 9.75 -2.64 16.24
CA VAL A 248 8.34 -2.65 16.63
C VAL A 248 8.14 -1.95 17.98
N ALA A 249 7.01 -1.28 18.12
CA ALA A 249 6.64 -0.53 19.32
C ALA A 249 5.13 -0.64 19.58
N PRO A 250 4.67 -0.38 20.81
CA PRO A 250 3.24 -0.20 21.08
C PRO A 250 2.64 0.92 20.22
N TYR A 251 1.35 0.80 19.88
CA TYR A 251 0.59 1.88 19.25
C TYR A 251 0.72 3.18 20.05
N ASN A 252 0.99 4.31 19.39
CA ASN A 252 1.43 5.56 20.03
C ASN A 252 0.62 6.80 19.63
N THR A 253 -0.57 6.63 19.06
CA THR A 253 -1.38 7.75 18.55
C THR A 253 -2.85 7.55 18.86
N PHE A 254 -3.68 8.56 18.56
CA PHE A 254 -5.13 8.43 18.44
C PHE A 254 -5.69 9.59 17.62
N TYR A 255 -6.87 9.39 17.05
CA TYR A 255 -7.70 10.44 16.48
C TYR A 255 -9.12 10.31 17.05
N SER A 256 -9.93 11.36 16.94
CA SER A 256 -11.18 11.48 17.69
C SER A 256 -12.17 10.34 17.45
N GLN A 257 -12.30 9.82 16.22
CA GLN A 257 -13.20 8.71 15.88
C GLN A 257 -12.59 7.30 16.03
N LEU A 258 -11.38 7.16 16.58
CA LEU A 258 -10.65 5.88 16.57
C LEU A 258 -11.41 4.75 17.28
N GLU A 259 -11.97 4.98 18.46
CA GLU A 259 -12.70 3.94 19.22
C GLU A 259 -13.96 3.45 18.48
N GLU A 260 -14.67 4.36 17.80
CA GLU A 260 -15.84 4.02 16.98
C GLU A 260 -15.42 3.13 15.80
N HIS A 261 -14.36 3.54 15.07
CA HIS A 261 -13.83 2.74 13.97
C HIS A 261 -13.31 1.37 14.46
N MET A 262 -12.69 1.31 15.65
CA MET A 262 -12.25 0.05 16.27
C MET A 262 -13.44 -0.87 16.59
N ALA A 263 -14.53 -0.32 17.15
CA ALA A 263 -15.73 -1.06 17.45
C ALA A 263 -16.40 -1.60 16.17
N GLU A 264 -16.49 -0.80 15.11
CA GLU A 264 -17.06 -1.18 13.83
C GLU A 264 -16.32 -2.37 13.19
N VAL A 265 -14.99 -2.35 13.24
CA VAL A 265 -14.15 -3.37 12.58
C VAL A 265 -13.73 -4.52 13.52
N GLY A 266 -14.14 -4.47 14.79
CA GLY A 266 -13.95 -5.53 15.78
C GLY A 266 -12.52 -5.62 16.36
N ILE A 267 -11.85 -4.48 16.55
CA ILE A 267 -10.55 -4.38 17.21
C ILE A 267 -10.75 -4.13 18.70
N VAL A 268 -10.06 -4.94 19.52
CA VAL A 268 -10.18 -4.86 20.99
C VAL A 268 -8.93 -4.21 21.58
N ALA A 269 -9.06 -3.03 22.20
CA ALA A 269 -7.91 -2.28 22.70
C ALA A 269 -7.14 -2.98 23.84
N THR A 270 -7.84 -3.78 24.65
CA THR A 270 -7.24 -4.51 25.79
C THR A 270 -6.33 -5.66 25.37
N THR A 271 -6.48 -6.18 24.15
CA THR A 271 -5.67 -7.28 23.62
C THR A 271 -4.66 -6.74 22.64
N ASN A 272 -3.44 -6.45 23.09
CA ASN A 272 -2.36 -5.96 22.24
C ASN A 272 -1.14 -6.90 22.28
N ARG A 273 -0.87 -7.59 21.17
CA ARG A 273 0.19 -8.59 20.99
C ARG A 273 1.33 -8.08 20.11
N TRP A 274 1.54 -6.78 20.06
CA TRP A 274 2.56 -6.12 19.23
C TRP A 274 3.99 -6.67 19.43
N ASN A 275 4.31 -7.16 20.63
CA ASN A 275 5.61 -7.71 21.02
C ASN A 275 5.74 -9.23 20.83
N GLU A 276 4.66 -9.92 20.46
CA GLU A 276 4.68 -11.36 20.19
C GLU A 276 4.95 -11.60 18.70
N LEU A 277 6.18 -11.41 18.23
CA LEU A 277 6.47 -11.57 16.79
C LEU A 277 6.55 -13.05 16.37
N LEU A 278 6.03 -13.37 15.19
CA LEU A 278 6.24 -14.63 14.50
C LEU A 278 7.05 -14.39 13.23
N ALA A 279 8.33 -14.75 13.26
CA ALA A 279 9.16 -14.75 12.06
C ALA A 279 9.05 -16.10 11.32
N LEU A 280 8.69 -16.06 10.05
CA LEU A 280 8.81 -17.20 9.14
C LEU A 280 10.08 -16.97 8.31
N GLY A 281 11.06 -17.85 8.48
CA GLY A 281 12.37 -17.74 7.83
C GLY A 281 12.27 -17.75 6.30
N VAL A 282 13.32 -17.24 5.65
CA VAL A 282 13.53 -17.41 4.21
C VAL A 282 13.76 -18.89 3.97
N VAL A 283 12.74 -19.61 3.50
CA VAL A 283 12.94 -20.93 2.93
C VAL A 283 13.57 -20.67 1.57
N ASP A 284 14.88 -20.88 1.44
CA ASP A 284 15.53 -20.90 0.13
C ASP A 284 14.91 -22.05 -0.69
N PRO A 285 14.18 -21.78 -1.78
CA PRO A 285 13.60 -22.82 -2.61
C PRO A 285 14.66 -23.70 -3.30
N HIS A 286 15.92 -23.22 -3.37
CA HIS A 286 17.05 -23.96 -3.94
C HIS A 286 17.82 -24.78 -2.91
N ASP A 287 17.52 -24.66 -1.61
CA ASP A 287 18.13 -25.47 -0.56
C ASP A 287 17.34 -26.78 -0.38
N SER A 288 17.29 -27.57 -1.46
CA SER A 288 16.49 -28.79 -1.52
C SER A 288 17.12 -29.98 -0.76
N LEU A 289 18.31 -29.87 -0.18
CA LEU A 289 18.89 -30.93 0.63
C LEU A 289 19.80 -30.32 1.70
N SER A 290 19.36 -30.40 2.94
CA SER A 290 20.19 -30.21 4.14
C SER A 290 21.41 -31.13 4.07
N HIS A 291 22.54 -30.58 3.62
CA HIS A 291 23.84 -31.21 3.82
C HIS A 291 24.30 -30.96 5.26
N PRO A 292 24.79 -31.98 6.01
CA PRO A 292 25.13 -31.86 7.43
C PRO A 292 26.46 -31.12 7.69
N ALA A 293 26.94 -30.33 6.73
CA ALA A 293 28.22 -29.64 6.79
C ALA A 293 28.04 -28.12 6.65
N GLY A 294 27.77 -27.48 7.79
CA GLY A 294 28.22 -26.12 8.10
C GLY A 294 27.92 -25.05 7.06
N VAL A 295 26.67 -24.64 6.94
CA VAL A 295 26.32 -23.28 6.52
C VAL A 295 25.44 -22.74 7.64
N SER A 296 25.93 -21.69 8.29
CA SER A 296 25.24 -21.00 9.37
C SER A 296 23.82 -20.67 8.94
N ASP A 297 22.84 -21.13 9.72
CA ASP A 297 21.48 -20.61 9.70
C ASP A 297 21.57 -19.08 9.55
N VAL A 298 21.26 -18.55 8.36
CA VAL A 298 21.04 -17.11 8.20
C VAL A 298 19.70 -16.86 8.88
N GLN A 299 19.78 -16.77 10.20
CA GLN A 299 18.67 -16.53 11.10
C GLN A 299 18.00 -15.26 10.58
N ALA A 300 16.78 -15.38 10.05
CA ALA A 300 16.00 -14.24 9.60
C ALA A 300 16.04 -13.18 10.71
N GLU A 301 16.57 -12.00 10.40
CA GLU A 301 16.84 -10.96 11.38
C GLU A 301 15.52 -10.58 12.05
N SER A 302 15.32 -11.02 13.30
CA SER A 302 14.07 -10.80 14.01
C SER A 302 13.94 -9.31 14.33
N ALA A 303 12.77 -8.72 14.06
CA ALA A 303 12.54 -7.32 14.39
C ALA A 303 12.77 -7.06 15.89
N THR A 304 13.46 -5.97 16.18
CA THR A 304 13.80 -5.54 17.54
C THR A 304 12.71 -4.65 18.13
N HIS A 305 12.66 -4.50 19.44
CA HIS A 305 11.77 -3.53 20.07
C HIS A 305 12.38 -2.13 20.03
N LEU A 306 11.56 -1.10 19.78
CA LEU A 306 11.98 0.28 19.90
C LEU A 306 12.33 0.59 21.36
N ASP A 307 13.44 1.29 21.58
CA ASP A 307 13.86 1.71 22.91
C ASP A 307 12.78 2.58 23.58
N PRO A 308 12.37 2.30 24.82
CA PRO A 308 11.42 3.13 25.56
C PRO A 308 11.81 4.60 25.65
N ASP A 309 13.10 4.96 25.66
CA ASP A 309 13.57 6.35 25.73
C ASP A 309 13.36 7.09 24.38
N GLN A 310 13.27 6.34 23.27
CA GLN A 310 12.99 6.87 21.93
C GLN A 310 11.47 6.93 21.62
N PHE A 311 10.65 6.30 22.46
CA PHE A 311 9.21 6.23 22.26
C PHE A 311 8.53 7.58 22.54
N THR A 312 7.81 8.10 21.55
CA THR A 312 7.06 9.34 21.65
C THR A 312 5.65 9.17 21.09
N ASN A 313 4.68 9.89 21.67
CA ASN A 313 3.32 9.90 21.14
C ASN A 313 3.30 10.65 19.81
N PHE A 314 2.74 10.02 18.78
CA PHE A 314 2.56 10.63 17.48
C PHE A 314 1.25 11.43 17.48
N LEU A 315 1.33 12.72 17.19
CA LEU A 315 0.19 13.62 17.20
C LEU A 315 -0.43 13.71 15.80
N ILE A 316 -1.73 13.45 15.71
CA ILE A 316 -2.51 13.68 14.49
C ILE A 316 -3.15 15.07 14.61
N PRO A 317 -2.80 16.04 13.74
CA PRO A 317 -3.43 17.34 13.74
C PRO A 317 -4.95 17.27 13.57
N ASN A 318 -5.65 18.20 14.21
CA ASN A 318 -7.11 18.29 14.10
C ASN A 318 -7.50 19.14 12.88
N TRP A 319 -7.41 18.57 11.67
CA TRP A 319 -7.74 19.31 10.43
C TRP A 319 -9.23 19.58 10.23
N PHE A 320 -10.10 18.80 10.85
CA PHE A 320 -11.50 18.73 10.44
C PHE A 320 -12.48 19.46 11.34
N GLY A 321 -12.01 20.14 12.41
CA GLY A 321 -12.73 21.22 13.11
C GLY A 321 -14.20 21.02 13.48
N GLY A 322 -14.73 19.79 13.44
CA GLY A 322 -16.15 19.51 13.52
C GLY A 322 -16.59 19.29 14.97
N GLU A 323 -17.72 19.90 15.33
CA GLU A 323 -18.36 19.86 16.66
C GLU A 323 -18.87 18.46 17.09
N SER A 324 -18.46 17.37 16.45
CA SER A 324 -18.60 16.03 17.04
C SER A 324 -17.33 15.72 17.82
N PRO A 325 -17.33 15.84 19.16
CA PRO A 325 -16.24 15.33 19.96
C PRO A 325 -16.24 13.81 19.76
N GLY A 326 -15.39 13.31 18.87
CA GLY A 326 -15.18 11.88 18.77
C GLY A 326 -14.84 11.33 20.16
N SER A 327 -15.34 10.14 20.46
CA SER A 327 -15.26 9.53 21.80
C SER A 327 -13.82 9.46 22.34
N THR A 328 -12.85 9.35 21.44
CA THR A 328 -11.47 9.04 21.79
C THR A 328 -10.69 10.29 22.19
N LYS A 329 -10.38 10.39 23.48
CA LYS A 329 -9.59 11.49 24.07
C LYS A 329 -8.13 11.12 24.38
N VAL A 330 -7.84 9.83 24.42
CA VAL A 330 -6.53 9.28 24.77
C VAL A 330 -6.27 8.05 23.89
N ASN A 331 -5.01 7.62 23.85
CA ASN A 331 -4.66 6.35 23.20
C ASN A 331 -5.42 5.19 23.87
N PRO A 332 -6.27 4.44 23.14
CA PRO A 332 -7.07 3.37 23.72
C PRO A 332 -6.23 2.13 24.08
N PHE A 333 -5.03 1.98 23.52
CA PHE A 333 -4.17 0.85 23.80
C PHE A 333 -3.33 1.11 25.06
N PRO A 334 -3.38 0.24 26.07
CA PRO A 334 -2.57 0.40 27.26
C PRO A 334 -1.08 0.21 26.92
N LEU A 335 -0.25 1.11 27.43
CA LEU A 335 1.20 1.04 27.27
C LEU A 335 1.82 0.11 28.32
N PRO A 336 2.85 -0.67 27.97
CA PRO A 336 3.63 -1.43 28.94
C PRO A 336 4.38 -0.50 29.93
N ASP A 337 4.64 -1.00 31.14
CA ASP A 337 5.22 -0.22 32.24
C ASP A 337 6.54 0.47 31.89
N ALA A 338 7.40 -0.19 31.10
CA ALA A 338 8.68 0.37 30.65
C ALA A 338 8.48 1.64 29.80
N TYR A 339 7.58 1.58 28.81
CA TYR A 339 7.25 2.72 27.94
C TYR A 339 6.51 3.81 28.72
N MET A 340 5.61 3.43 29.64
CA MET A 340 4.88 4.39 30.46
C MET A 340 5.81 5.17 31.39
N THR A 341 6.73 4.47 32.07
CA THR A 341 7.70 5.09 32.99
C THR A 341 8.65 6.02 32.23
N SER A 342 9.14 5.60 31.06
CA SER A 342 9.95 6.45 30.19
C SER A 342 9.18 7.71 29.76
N GLN A 343 7.93 7.58 29.30
CA GLN A 343 7.11 8.74 28.94
C GLN A 343 6.91 9.71 30.10
N GLN A 344 6.58 9.20 31.29
CA GLN A 344 6.40 10.04 32.48
C GLN A 344 7.70 10.75 32.87
N ARG A 345 8.83 10.06 32.81
CA ARG A 345 10.16 10.65 33.04
C ARG A 345 10.45 11.75 32.02
N ASN A 346 10.24 11.50 30.74
CA ASN A 346 10.46 12.49 29.68
C ASN A 346 9.54 13.70 29.82
N GLN A 347 8.27 13.49 30.19
CA GLN A 347 7.31 14.56 30.43
C GLN A 347 7.68 15.40 31.66
N LYS A 348 8.14 14.76 32.74
CA LYS A 348 8.65 15.42 33.93
C LYS A 348 9.90 16.25 33.61
N ASN A 349 10.88 15.66 32.94
CA ASN A 349 12.10 16.35 32.51
C ASN A 349 11.77 17.56 31.63
N LEU A 350 10.83 17.42 30.69
CA LEU A 350 10.38 18.52 29.84
C LEU A 350 9.71 19.63 30.66
N GLY A 351 8.90 19.27 31.66
CA GLY A 351 8.27 20.22 32.59
C GLY A 351 9.31 20.99 33.40
N GLU A 352 10.31 20.30 33.96
CA GLU A 352 11.41 20.88 34.70
C GLU A 352 12.25 21.82 33.82
N ILE A 353 12.59 21.42 32.59
CA ILE A 353 13.31 22.27 31.63
C ILE A 353 12.49 23.53 31.29
N LYS A 354 11.18 23.39 31.04
CA LYS A 354 10.30 24.54 30.77
C LYS A 354 10.23 25.50 31.97
N GLN A 355 10.15 24.97 33.18
CA GLN A 355 10.13 25.78 34.40
C GLN A 355 11.47 26.50 34.60
N LEU A 356 12.59 25.80 34.43
CA LEU A 356 13.94 26.36 34.51
C LEU A 356 14.17 27.47 33.48
N LEU A 357 13.67 27.29 32.25
CA LEU A 357 13.72 28.34 31.21
C LEU A 357 12.88 29.57 31.57
N LYS A 358 11.73 29.37 32.24
CA LYS A 358 10.83 30.46 32.64
C LYS A 358 11.35 31.23 33.86
N GLU A 359 11.96 30.54 34.80
CA GLU A 359 12.48 31.10 36.06
C GLU A 359 13.92 31.60 35.94
N ALA A 360 14.62 31.30 34.84
CA ALA A 360 15.97 31.78 34.60
C ALA A 360 16.03 33.33 34.69
N PRO A 361 16.94 33.89 35.53
CA PRO A 361 17.10 35.34 35.68
C PRO A 361 17.86 35.91 34.47
N LEU A 362 17.18 35.92 33.32
CA LEU A 362 17.70 36.45 32.07
C LEU A 362 17.14 37.84 31.82
N GLU A 363 18.00 38.75 31.39
CA GLU A 363 17.59 40.04 30.83
C GLU A 363 16.71 39.83 29.59
N GLU A 364 15.79 40.77 29.33
CA GLU A 364 14.80 40.64 28.26
C GLU A 364 15.44 40.46 26.86
N ASN A 365 16.59 41.10 26.62
CA ASN A 365 17.36 40.93 25.40
C ASN A 365 17.91 39.50 25.25
N ARG A 366 18.46 38.92 26.33
CA ARG A 366 18.96 37.53 26.33
C ARG A 366 17.85 36.51 26.20
N LYS A 367 16.66 36.77 26.76
CA LYS A 367 15.47 35.93 26.54
C LYS A 367 15.09 35.89 25.06
N ARG A 368 15.13 37.04 24.37
CA ARG A 368 14.84 37.12 22.93
C ARG A 368 15.89 36.39 22.09
N GLU A 369 17.17 36.51 22.44
CA GLU A 369 18.26 35.77 21.79
C GLU A 369 18.09 34.26 21.95
N LEU A 370 17.81 33.79 23.17
CA LEU A 370 17.56 32.37 23.45
C LEU A 370 16.36 31.84 22.68
N SER A 371 15.24 32.57 22.67
CA SER A 371 14.06 32.19 21.88
C SER A 371 14.37 32.11 20.38
N SER A 372 15.16 33.04 19.86
CA SER A 372 15.56 33.05 18.45
C SER A 372 16.46 31.85 18.12
N ALA A 373 17.42 31.54 18.98
CA ALA A 373 18.28 30.37 18.83
C ALA A 373 17.47 29.07 18.87
N LEU A 374 16.56 28.92 19.84
CA LEU A 374 15.67 27.77 19.93
C LEU A 374 14.81 27.60 18.66
N HIS A 375 14.28 28.68 18.10
CA HIS A 375 13.55 28.63 16.83
C HIS A 375 14.41 28.16 15.66
N VAL A 376 15.66 28.62 15.56
CA VAL A 376 16.58 28.18 14.49
C VAL A 376 16.90 26.70 14.65
N TYR A 377 17.31 26.25 15.84
CA TYR A 377 17.60 24.83 16.08
C TYR A 377 16.38 23.94 15.87
N PHE A 378 15.19 24.40 16.27
CA PHE A 378 13.95 23.67 16.02
C PHE A 378 13.63 23.57 14.53
N LYS A 379 13.83 24.66 13.77
CA LYS A 379 13.66 24.66 12.32
C LYS A 379 14.63 23.70 11.65
N ASP A 380 15.92 23.76 11.99
CA ASP A 380 16.94 22.88 11.42
C ASP A 380 16.64 21.40 11.73
N TRP A 381 16.20 21.12 12.96
CA TRP A 381 15.72 19.81 13.35
C TRP A 381 14.51 19.33 12.53
N LEU A 382 13.53 20.20 12.26
CA LEU A 382 12.36 19.85 11.42
C LEU A 382 12.76 19.45 10.00
N TYR A 383 13.74 20.13 9.40
CA TYR A 383 14.25 19.79 8.07
C TYR A 383 15.09 18.52 8.08
N ALA A 384 16.03 18.39 9.03
CA ALA A 384 16.91 17.23 9.13
C ALA A 384 16.15 15.93 9.42
N SER A 385 15.08 16.00 10.22
CA SER A 385 14.22 14.85 10.54
C SER A 385 13.13 14.57 9.50
N GLY A 386 12.92 15.46 8.52
CA GLY A 386 11.80 15.38 7.58
C GLY A 386 10.41 15.70 8.19
N ASN A 387 10.33 16.00 9.49
CA ASN A 387 9.08 16.33 10.19
C ASN A 387 8.42 17.63 9.69
N ILE A 388 9.18 18.48 8.98
CA ILE A 388 8.64 19.66 8.30
C ILE A 388 7.42 19.32 7.42
N ARG A 389 7.37 18.11 6.85
CA ARG A 389 6.27 17.65 5.99
C ARG A 389 4.93 17.55 6.73
N GLN A 390 4.94 17.24 8.02
CA GLN A 390 3.72 17.23 8.84
C GLN A 390 3.05 18.61 8.87
N LEU A 391 3.82 19.68 8.70
CA LEU A 391 3.32 21.05 8.66
C LEU A 391 2.76 21.44 7.29
N TYR A 392 3.05 20.70 6.20
CA TYR A 392 2.51 21.03 4.88
C TYR A 392 0.98 20.93 4.83
N CYS A 393 0.38 20.01 5.60
CA CYS A 393 -1.08 19.95 5.75
C CYS A 393 -1.69 21.12 6.54
N LEU A 394 -0.89 21.94 7.23
CA LEU A 394 -1.36 23.10 8.00
C LEU A 394 -1.27 24.42 7.21
N GLN A 395 -0.63 24.41 6.04
CA GLN A 395 -0.46 25.60 5.19
C GLN A 395 -1.56 25.73 4.11
N GLY A 396 -2.57 24.85 4.15
CA GLY A 396 -3.63 24.75 3.14
C GLY A 396 -4.89 25.59 3.41
N ASP A 397 -4.90 26.42 4.46
CA ASP A 397 -5.99 27.36 4.78
C ASP A 397 -5.60 28.82 4.50
#